data_AF-A0A369XKC1-F1
#
_entry.id   AF-A0A369XKC1-F1
#
_cell.length_a   1.000
_cell.length_b   1.000
_cell.length_c   1.000
_cell.angle_alpha   90.00
_cell.angle_beta   90.00
_cell.angle_gamma   90.00
#
_symmetry.space_group_name_H-M   'P 1'
#
loop_
_entity.id
_entity.type
_entity.pdbx_description
1 polymer ?
#
loop_
_entity_poly.entity_id
_entity_poly.type
_entity_poly.pdbx_seq_one_letter_code
_entity_poly.pdbx_strand_id
1 'polypeptide(L)'
;MEFRIADTFTDSLARLTSDERKAVKTTAFDLQLNPANPGLSFHRLDRARDKNFWSVRAGSDLRLIVHRSNASLLLCYVDHHDTAYNWAERRKLETHPKTGAAQLVEIRETVKEIVVPAYTQNAVQAELVLEPMPAPELPPLFTGRSDDELLGYGVPAEWLADVKQATEDTLLTLSDHLPGEAAEALLELATGGKPRVPPPAADTVSPFDHPDAQRRFRVMSNVEELQRALEFPWEKWAVFLHPEQRQWVERDYAGPARVAGSAGTGKTIVALHRAAYL
;
A
#
# COMPACT_ATOMS: atom_id res chain seq x y z
N MET A 1 -10.43 1.15 21.24
CA MET A 1 -9.99 1.78 19.98
C MET A 1 -9.07 0.78 19.29
N GLU A 2 -9.39 0.39 18.07
CA GLU A 2 -8.60 -0.57 17.31
C GLU A 2 -7.39 0.12 16.67
N PHE A 3 -6.19 -0.33 17.01
CA PHE A 3 -4.96 0.20 16.45
C PHE A 3 -4.53 -0.62 15.24
N ARG A 4 -4.27 0.03 14.12
CA ARG A 4 -3.88 -0.62 12.86
C ARG A 4 -2.64 0.03 12.27
N ILE A 5 -1.93 -0.73 11.45
CA ILE A 5 -0.77 -0.27 10.70
C ILE A 5 -0.97 -0.60 9.23
N ALA A 6 -0.71 0.39 8.37
CA ALA A 6 -0.65 0.22 6.93
C ALA A 6 0.75 -0.23 6.48
N ASP A 7 0.82 -0.96 5.38
CA ASP A 7 2.09 -1.35 4.76
C ASP A 7 2.89 -0.14 4.25
N THR A 8 2.20 0.87 3.74
CA THR A 8 2.78 2.17 3.35
C THR A 8 3.48 2.88 4.52
N PHE A 9 3.05 2.67 5.77
CA PHE A 9 3.78 3.15 6.94
C PHE A 9 5.07 2.36 7.15
N THR A 10 5.03 1.03 7.02
CA THR A 10 6.21 0.18 7.13
C THR A 10 7.24 0.49 6.03
N ASP A 11 6.78 0.66 4.80
CA ASP A 11 7.64 0.97 3.64
C ASP A 11 8.28 2.35 3.78
N SER A 12 7.56 3.33 4.32
CA SER A 12 8.09 4.67 4.55
C SER A 12 9.02 4.74 5.75
N LEU A 13 8.70 4.04 6.84
CA LEU A 13 9.59 3.88 7.98
C LEU A 13 10.94 3.28 7.58
N ALA A 14 10.96 2.29 6.69
CA ALA A 14 12.20 1.64 6.24
C ALA A 14 13.17 2.61 5.53
N ARG A 15 12.66 3.66 4.87
CA ARG A 15 13.47 4.67 4.16
C ARG A 15 14.15 5.69 5.08
N LEU A 16 13.67 5.83 6.31
CA LEU A 16 14.21 6.79 7.27
C LEU A 16 15.54 6.32 7.86
N THR A 17 16.32 7.25 8.40
CA THR A 17 17.56 6.94 9.13
C THR A 17 17.26 6.19 10.44
N SER A 18 18.28 5.60 11.06
CA SER A 18 18.10 4.82 12.29
C SER A 18 17.49 5.64 13.44
N ASP A 19 17.91 6.88 13.61
CA ASP A 19 17.43 7.76 14.69
C ASP A 19 16.00 8.22 14.44
N GLU A 20 15.68 8.56 13.20
CA GLU A 20 14.32 8.91 12.78
C GLU A 20 13.36 7.73 12.97
N ARG A 21 13.77 6.52 12.55
CA ARG A 21 13.00 5.30 12.79
C ARG A 21 12.73 5.09 14.27
N LYS A 22 13.74 5.30 15.13
CA LYS A 22 13.58 5.17 16.58
C LYS A 22 12.55 6.16 17.12
N ALA A 23 12.63 7.43 16.71
CA ALA A 23 11.70 8.47 17.16
C ALA A 23 10.24 8.17 16.73
N VAL A 24 10.06 7.70 15.49
CA VAL A 24 8.74 7.31 14.96
C VAL A 24 8.20 6.08 15.68
N LYS A 25 9.03 5.07 15.91
CA LYS A 25 8.66 3.85 16.66
C LYS A 25 8.19 4.19 18.08
N THR A 26 8.91 5.06 18.79
CA THR A 26 8.49 5.55 20.11
C THR A 26 7.15 6.29 20.04
N THR A 27 6.98 7.18 19.05
CA THR A 27 5.73 7.93 18.87
C THR A 27 4.54 6.99 18.58
N ALA A 28 4.73 5.97 17.74
CA ALA A 28 3.71 4.97 17.46
C ALA A 28 3.30 4.17 18.72
N PHE A 29 4.26 3.83 19.56
CA PHE A 29 4.02 3.18 20.85
C PHE A 29 3.22 4.07 21.80
N ASP A 30 3.63 5.32 21.95
CA ASP A 30 2.96 6.31 22.80
C ASP A 30 1.51 6.55 22.35
N LEU A 31 1.27 6.56 21.03
CA LEU A 31 -0.07 6.65 20.45
C LEU A 31 -0.95 5.44 20.77
N GLN A 32 -0.40 4.22 20.77
CA GLN A 32 -1.17 3.04 21.13
C GLN A 32 -1.54 3.05 22.62
N LEU A 33 -0.59 3.46 23.48
CA LEU A 33 -0.81 3.54 24.93
C LEU A 33 -1.79 4.65 25.32
N ASN A 34 -1.62 5.85 24.74
CA ASN A 34 -2.47 6.99 25.02
C ASN A 34 -2.66 7.87 23.78
N PRO A 35 -3.70 7.60 22.95
CA PRO A 35 -4.02 8.40 21.78
C PRO A 35 -4.36 9.87 22.07
N ALA A 36 -4.67 10.21 23.33
CA ALA A 36 -5.03 11.57 23.77
C ALA A 36 -3.86 12.33 24.40
N ASN A 37 -2.62 11.82 24.29
CA ASN A 37 -1.45 12.44 24.90
C ASN A 37 -1.25 13.88 24.40
N PRO A 38 -1.30 14.90 25.27
CA PRO A 38 -1.19 16.32 24.89
C PRO A 38 0.17 16.70 24.29
N GLY A 39 1.23 15.93 24.55
CA GLY A 39 2.58 16.20 24.03
C GLY A 39 2.75 15.86 22.55
N LEU A 40 1.83 15.07 21.99
CA LEU A 40 1.79 14.74 20.58
C LEU A 40 0.98 15.84 19.89
N SER A 41 1.63 16.67 19.06
CA SER A 41 0.98 17.77 18.32
C SER A 41 0.03 17.24 17.23
N PHE A 42 -1.07 16.65 17.69
CA PHE A 42 -2.07 15.95 16.93
C PHE A 42 -2.99 16.97 16.27
N HIS A 43 -2.93 17.09 14.94
CA HIS A 43 -3.77 18.06 14.23
C HIS A 43 -4.30 17.47 12.93
N ARG A 44 -5.50 17.90 12.57
CA ARG A 44 -6.19 17.44 11.36
C ARG A 44 -5.55 18.10 10.14
N LEU A 45 -5.45 17.36 9.05
CA LEU A 45 -4.97 17.91 7.78
C LEU A 45 -6.13 18.55 7.03
N ASP A 46 -6.20 19.89 7.04
CA ASP A 46 -7.34 20.60 6.44
C ASP A 46 -7.40 20.50 4.91
N ARG A 47 -6.22 20.44 4.28
CA ARG A 47 -6.07 20.29 2.82
C ARG A 47 -6.27 18.87 2.32
N ALA A 48 -6.25 17.87 3.21
CA ALA A 48 -6.52 16.50 2.82
C ALA A 48 -7.96 16.36 2.31
N ARG A 49 -8.11 15.61 1.21
CA ARG A 49 -9.42 15.27 0.64
C ARG A 49 -10.21 14.43 1.64
N ASP A 50 -9.54 13.45 2.24
CA ASP A 50 -10.07 12.69 3.36
C ASP A 50 -9.89 13.46 4.68
N LYS A 51 -11.03 13.81 5.30
CA LYS A 51 -11.08 14.62 6.54
C LYS A 51 -10.71 13.82 7.79
N ASN A 52 -10.54 12.52 7.67
CA ASN A 52 -10.10 11.66 8.76
C ASN A 52 -8.58 11.50 8.81
N PHE A 53 -7.82 12.17 7.93
CA PHE A 53 -6.37 12.24 8.06
C PHE A 53 -5.93 13.30 9.07
N TRP A 54 -5.03 12.86 9.93
CA TRP A 54 -4.38 13.66 10.96
C TRP A 54 -2.87 13.47 10.87
N SER A 55 -2.14 14.45 11.35
CA SER A 55 -0.69 14.40 11.46
C SER A 55 -0.27 14.44 12.93
N VAL A 56 0.70 13.61 13.26
CA VAL A 56 1.35 13.52 14.56
C VAL A 56 2.82 13.83 14.40
N ARG A 57 3.32 14.72 15.25
CA ARG A 57 4.74 15.06 15.29
C ARG A 57 5.54 13.92 15.93
N ALA A 58 6.52 13.39 15.20
CA ALA A 58 7.42 12.33 15.68
C ALA A 58 8.88 12.81 15.84
N GLY A 59 9.12 14.12 15.74
CA GLY A 59 10.44 14.73 15.77
C GLY A 59 10.37 16.23 15.42
N SER A 60 11.50 16.86 15.11
CA SER A 60 11.49 18.25 14.61
C SER A 60 10.76 18.33 13.27
N ASP A 61 11.22 17.56 12.29
CA ASP A 61 10.75 17.60 10.90
C ASP A 61 9.91 16.37 10.51
N LEU A 62 9.90 15.31 11.32
CA LEU A 62 9.13 14.11 11.02
C LEU A 62 7.65 14.26 11.34
N ARG A 63 6.80 13.72 10.46
CA ARG A 63 5.35 13.68 10.58
C ARG A 63 4.84 12.27 10.30
N LEU A 64 4.12 11.73 11.28
CA LEU A 64 3.37 10.48 11.17
C LEU A 64 1.94 10.82 10.74
N ILE A 65 1.54 10.35 9.58
CA ILE A 65 0.17 10.48 9.07
C ILE A 65 -0.66 9.32 9.60
N VAL A 66 -1.79 9.64 10.20
CA VAL A 66 -2.73 8.67 10.75
C VAL A 66 -4.13 8.93 10.21
N HIS A 67 -4.87 7.85 9.95
CA HIS A 67 -6.31 7.94 9.71
C HIS A 67 -7.04 7.61 11.01
N ARG A 68 -7.87 8.54 11.49
CA ARG A 68 -8.58 8.43 12.78
C ARG A 68 -10.09 8.42 12.57
N SER A 69 -10.74 7.43 13.16
CA SER A 69 -12.19 7.37 13.34
C SER A 69 -12.55 7.34 14.83
N ASN A 70 -13.83 7.29 15.15
CA ASN A 70 -14.30 7.13 16.53
C ASN A 70 -13.85 5.80 17.17
N ALA A 71 -13.69 4.75 16.36
CA ALA A 71 -13.39 3.40 16.83
C ALA A 71 -11.96 2.94 16.49
N SER A 72 -11.27 3.59 15.55
CA SER A 72 -9.98 3.12 15.02
C SER A 72 -8.94 4.22 14.85
N LEU A 73 -7.67 3.84 15.02
CA LEU A 73 -6.50 4.63 14.69
C LEU A 73 -5.60 3.80 13.78
N LEU A 74 -5.37 4.27 12.55
CA LEU A 74 -4.54 3.60 11.56
C LEU A 74 -3.29 4.43 11.31
N LEU A 75 -2.11 3.86 11.49
CA LEU A 75 -0.85 4.45 11.05
C LEU A 75 -0.72 4.27 9.53
N CYS A 76 -0.67 5.36 8.78
CA CYS A 76 -0.74 5.33 7.32
C CYS A 76 0.60 5.57 6.66
N TYR A 77 1.37 6.58 7.11
CA TYR A 77 2.60 6.98 6.42
C TYR A 77 3.51 7.78 7.35
N VAL A 78 4.81 7.80 7.10
CA VAL A 78 5.73 8.67 7.82
C VAL A 78 6.80 9.25 6.91
N ASP A 79 7.06 10.55 7.04
CA ASP A 79 8.13 11.22 6.32
C ASP A 79 8.45 12.59 6.96
N HIS A 80 9.36 13.32 6.33
CA HIS A 80 9.56 14.74 6.55
C HIS A 80 8.29 15.53 6.23
N HIS A 81 8.15 16.69 6.87
CA HIS A 81 6.92 17.46 6.96
C HIS A 81 6.17 17.60 5.63
N ASP A 82 6.81 18.19 4.63
CA ASP A 82 6.16 18.54 3.37
C ASP A 82 5.80 17.28 2.58
N THR A 83 6.68 16.28 2.55
CA THR A 83 6.45 15.01 1.86
C THR A 83 5.29 14.25 2.50
N ALA A 84 5.21 14.21 3.83
CA ALA A 84 4.13 13.55 4.55
C ALA A 84 2.77 14.22 4.28
N TYR A 85 2.72 15.55 4.21
CA TYR A 85 1.48 16.28 3.95
C TYR A 85 1.06 16.10 2.51
N ASN A 86 1.98 16.24 1.56
CA ASN A 86 1.73 15.96 0.15
C ASN A 86 1.24 14.54 -0.06
N TRP A 87 1.78 13.55 0.67
CA TRP A 87 1.31 12.17 0.58
C TRP A 87 -0.15 12.02 1.01
N ALA A 88 -0.53 12.66 2.13
CA ALA A 88 -1.87 12.59 2.71
C ALA A 88 -2.90 13.38 1.91
N GLU A 89 -2.52 14.53 1.35
CA GLU A 89 -3.42 15.38 0.57
C GLU A 89 -3.94 14.70 -0.71
N ARG A 90 -3.15 13.76 -1.24
CA ARG A 90 -3.39 13.06 -2.50
C ARG A 90 -4.02 11.69 -2.33
N ARG A 91 -4.41 11.32 -1.11
CA ARG A 91 -4.94 9.98 -0.82
C ARG A 91 -6.24 10.06 -0.03
N LYS A 92 -6.96 8.95 -0.04
CA LYS A 92 -8.13 8.72 0.81
C LYS A 92 -8.17 7.25 1.23
N LEU A 93 -8.70 6.98 2.42
CA LEU A 93 -9.04 5.64 2.83
C LEU A 93 -10.49 5.35 2.45
N GLU A 94 -10.73 4.35 1.63
CA GLU A 94 -12.08 3.98 1.22
C GLU A 94 -12.32 2.47 1.24
N THR A 95 -13.59 2.09 1.29
CA THR A 95 -14.03 0.72 1.06
C THR A 95 -14.31 0.56 -0.42
N HIS A 96 -13.59 -0.34 -1.07
CA HIS A 96 -13.75 -0.57 -2.49
C HIS A 96 -15.19 -1.04 -2.80
N PRO A 97 -15.90 -0.42 -3.77
CA PRO A 97 -17.35 -0.62 -3.94
C PRO A 97 -17.75 -2.03 -4.37
N LYS A 98 -16.86 -2.76 -5.06
CA LYS A 98 -17.14 -4.12 -5.56
C LYS A 98 -16.59 -5.23 -4.67
N THR A 99 -15.28 -5.21 -4.40
CA THR A 99 -14.62 -6.19 -3.52
C THR A 99 -14.95 -6.00 -2.03
N GLY A 100 -15.30 -4.79 -1.58
CA GLY A 100 -15.52 -4.50 -0.16
C GLY A 100 -14.23 -4.38 0.67
N ALA A 101 -13.07 -4.51 0.04
CA ALA A 101 -11.78 -4.38 0.73
C ALA A 101 -11.49 -2.91 1.07
N ALA A 102 -10.96 -2.66 2.27
CA ALA A 102 -10.37 -1.36 2.58
C ALA A 102 -9.14 -1.10 1.68
N GLN A 103 -9.00 0.12 1.18
CA GLN A 103 -7.91 0.56 0.30
C GLN A 103 -7.49 2.01 0.62
N LEU A 104 -6.17 2.26 0.58
CA LEU A 104 -5.61 3.62 0.51
C LEU A 104 -5.44 3.95 -0.97
N VAL A 105 -6.27 4.85 -1.49
CA VAL A 105 -6.34 5.15 -2.92
C VAL A 105 -5.72 6.52 -3.20
N GLU A 106 -4.86 6.60 -4.21
CA GLU A 106 -4.35 7.87 -4.75
C GLU A 106 -5.39 8.56 -5.62
N ILE A 107 -5.54 9.87 -5.43
CA ILE A 107 -6.54 10.70 -6.10
C ILE A 107 -5.90 11.33 -7.33
N ARG A 108 -6.46 11.01 -8.50
CA ARG A 108 -5.89 11.35 -9.81
C ARG A 108 -5.72 12.84 -10.05
N GLU A 109 -6.62 13.70 -9.55
CA GLU A 109 -6.53 15.16 -9.71
C GLU A 109 -5.19 15.76 -9.24
N THR A 110 -4.42 15.04 -8.41
CA THR A 110 -3.16 15.54 -7.84
C THR A 110 -1.91 14.77 -8.29
N VAL A 111 -2.08 13.73 -9.11
CA VAL A 111 -0.98 13.08 -9.84
C VAL A 111 -0.73 13.94 -11.08
N LYS A 112 0.02 15.04 -10.93
CA LYS A 112 0.57 15.73 -12.11
C LYS A 112 1.44 14.70 -12.83
N GLU A 113 1.07 14.39 -14.06
CA GLU A 113 1.84 13.61 -15.02
C GLU A 113 3.30 14.10 -15.00
N ILE A 114 4.17 13.41 -14.26
CA ILE A 114 5.61 13.59 -14.41
C ILE A 114 5.93 12.77 -15.63
N VAL A 115 5.80 13.40 -16.80
CA VAL A 115 6.38 12.91 -18.04
C VAL A 115 7.88 12.82 -17.78
N VAL A 116 8.38 11.61 -17.55
CA VAL A 116 9.81 11.37 -17.31
C VAL A 116 10.53 11.81 -18.58
N PRO A 117 11.37 12.87 -18.56
CA PRO A 117 12.21 13.17 -19.70
C PRO A 117 13.22 12.03 -19.78
N ALA A 118 13.15 11.22 -20.84
CA ALA A 118 14.16 10.23 -21.11
C ALA A 118 15.50 10.95 -21.28
N TYR A 119 16.38 10.83 -20.29
CA TYR A 119 17.74 11.34 -20.34
C TYR A 119 18.52 10.55 -21.39
N THR A 120 18.56 11.06 -22.62
CA THR A 120 19.52 10.62 -23.62
C THR A 120 20.89 11.16 -23.23
N GLN A 121 21.74 10.28 -22.71
CA GLN A 121 23.17 10.52 -22.64
C GLN A 121 23.69 10.61 -24.07
N ASN A 122 23.94 11.83 -24.57
CA ASN A 122 24.99 12.17 -25.53
C ASN A 122 24.90 13.67 -25.88
N ALA A 123 25.60 14.49 -25.10
CA ALA A 123 25.80 15.90 -25.41
C ALA A 123 27.10 16.07 -26.21
N VAL A 124 27.03 15.97 -27.55
CA VAL A 124 27.78 16.86 -28.45
C VAL A 124 27.21 16.84 -29.89
N GLN A 125 26.73 18.02 -30.30
CA GLN A 125 26.68 18.59 -31.67
C GLN A 125 25.70 18.00 -32.71
N ALA A 126 24.58 18.70 -32.91
CA ALA A 126 24.33 19.58 -34.06
C ALA A 126 22.82 19.84 -34.19
N GLU A 127 22.46 21.11 -34.44
CA GLU A 127 21.09 21.59 -34.64
C GLU A 127 20.39 20.85 -35.80
N LEU A 128 19.55 19.89 -35.47
CA LEU A 128 18.37 19.52 -36.24
C LEU A 128 17.23 19.51 -35.23
N VAL A 129 16.41 20.57 -35.22
CA VAL A 129 15.10 20.55 -34.56
C VAL A 129 14.25 19.59 -35.39
N LEU A 130 14.42 18.29 -35.13
CA LEU A 130 13.42 17.30 -35.49
C LEU A 130 12.27 17.55 -34.52
N GLU A 131 11.12 17.95 -35.05
CA GLU A 131 9.87 17.83 -34.29
C GLU A 131 9.84 16.42 -33.70
N PRO A 132 9.58 16.25 -32.39
CA PRO A 132 9.52 14.92 -31.81
C PRO A 132 8.45 14.15 -32.61
N MET A 133 8.89 13.16 -33.39
CA MET A 133 7.97 12.25 -34.05
C MET A 133 7.05 11.70 -32.97
N PRO A 134 5.72 11.76 -33.14
CA PRO A 134 4.82 11.13 -32.19
C PRO A 134 5.26 9.67 -32.06
N ALA A 135 5.63 9.28 -30.85
CA ALA A 135 5.92 7.88 -30.55
C ALA A 135 4.71 7.07 -31.01
N PRO A 136 4.91 5.89 -31.62
CA PRO A 136 3.78 5.07 -32.05
C PRO A 136 2.88 4.80 -30.82
N GLU A 137 1.63 5.24 -30.90
CA GLU A 137 0.64 4.97 -29.85
C GLU A 137 0.42 3.45 -29.79
N LEU A 138 1.04 2.81 -28.81
CA LEU A 138 0.83 1.39 -28.55
C LEU A 138 -0.65 1.16 -28.23
N PRO A 139 -1.24 0.05 -28.70
CA PRO A 139 -2.65 -0.23 -28.43
C PRO A 139 -2.86 -0.41 -26.92
N PRO A 140 -3.96 0.11 -26.35
CA PRO A 140 -4.24 -0.11 -24.94
C PRO A 140 -4.50 -1.59 -24.65
N LEU A 141 -3.90 -2.09 -23.56
CA LEU A 141 -3.85 -3.51 -23.20
C LEU A 141 -5.23 -4.09 -22.82
N PHE A 142 -6.15 -3.23 -22.37
CA PHE A 142 -7.43 -3.65 -21.78
C PHE A 142 -8.66 -3.26 -22.61
N THR A 143 -8.49 -3.02 -23.92
CA THR A 143 -9.55 -2.58 -24.85
C THR A 143 -10.79 -3.48 -24.93
N GLY A 144 -10.71 -4.73 -24.47
CA GLY A 144 -11.84 -5.68 -24.39
C GLY A 144 -12.41 -5.93 -22.99
N ARG A 145 -11.91 -5.24 -21.96
CA ARG A 145 -12.30 -5.47 -20.56
C ARG A 145 -13.30 -4.41 -20.09
N SER A 146 -14.35 -4.85 -19.41
CA SER A 146 -15.36 -3.93 -18.89
C SER A 146 -14.88 -3.23 -17.60
N ASP A 147 -15.42 -2.05 -17.30
CA ASP A 147 -15.13 -1.37 -16.02
C ASP A 147 -15.53 -2.25 -14.83
N ASP A 148 -16.66 -2.95 -14.97
CA ASP A 148 -17.15 -3.86 -13.95
C ASP A 148 -16.14 -5.01 -13.70
N GLU A 149 -15.57 -5.57 -14.76
CA GLU A 149 -14.53 -6.60 -14.64
C GLU A 149 -13.27 -6.07 -13.93
N LEU A 150 -12.78 -4.89 -14.32
CA LEU A 150 -11.59 -4.27 -13.71
C LEU A 150 -11.83 -3.89 -12.23
N LEU A 151 -12.99 -3.34 -11.89
CA LEU A 151 -13.43 -3.15 -10.50
C LEU A 151 -13.48 -4.49 -9.75
N GLY A 152 -13.82 -5.58 -10.44
CA GLY A 152 -13.86 -6.92 -9.87
C GLY A 152 -12.49 -7.39 -9.40
N TYR A 153 -11.41 -6.88 -9.99
CA TYR A 153 -10.03 -7.14 -9.60
C TYR A 153 -9.50 -6.16 -8.55
N GLY A 154 -10.35 -5.29 -8.00
CA GLY A 154 -9.97 -4.31 -6.96
C GLY A 154 -9.32 -3.04 -7.50
N VAL A 155 -9.37 -2.79 -8.81
CA VAL A 155 -8.92 -1.52 -9.40
C VAL A 155 -9.80 -0.40 -8.87
N PRO A 156 -9.25 0.65 -8.21
CA PRO A 156 -10.05 1.76 -7.71
C PRO A 156 -10.76 2.50 -8.86
N ALA A 157 -11.99 2.96 -8.61
CA ALA A 157 -12.80 3.65 -9.62
C ALA A 157 -12.08 4.87 -10.23
N GLU A 158 -11.26 5.57 -9.44
CA GLU A 158 -10.50 6.74 -9.88
C GLU A 158 -9.40 6.42 -10.90
N TRP A 159 -8.97 5.15 -10.99
CA TRP A 159 -7.90 4.71 -11.87
C TRP A 159 -8.42 3.97 -13.12
N LEU A 160 -9.72 3.71 -13.24
CA LEU A 160 -10.29 2.95 -14.36
C LEU A 160 -9.99 3.58 -15.73
N ALA A 161 -10.10 4.90 -15.83
CA ALA A 161 -9.87 5.61 -17.09
C ALA A 161 -8.44 5.41 -17.58
N ASP A 162 -7.47 5.52 -16.68
CA ASP A 162 -6.06 5.36 -16.99
C ASP A 162 -5.66 3.91 -17.21
N VAL A 163 -6.24 2.99 -16.44
CA VAL A 163 -6.07 1.56 -16.68
C VAL A 163 -6.54 1.22 -18.09
N LYS A 164 -7.69 1.73 -18.53
CA LYS A 164 -8.18 1.51 -19.90
C LYS A 164 -7.28 2.07 -21.00
N GLN A 165 -6.49 3.09 -20.70
CA GLN A 165 -5.52 3.70 -21.61
C GLN A 165 -4.12 3.10 -21.46
N ALA A 166 -3.89 2.22 -20.49
CA ALA A 166 -2.59 1.66 -20.21
C ALA A 166 -2.07 0.84 -21.40
N THR A 167 -0.82 1.11 -21.76
CA THR A 167 -0.06 0.41 -22.79
C THR A 167 1.02 -0.46 -22.15
N GLU A 168 1.74 -1.23 -22.96
CA GLU A 168 2.88 -2.03 -22.51
C GLU A 168 3.96 -1.16 -21.81
N ASP A 169 4.17 0.07 -22.30
CA ASP A 169 5.17 0.99 -21.75
C ASP A 169 4.71 1.65 -20.44
N THR A 170 3.40 1.86 -20.26
CA THR A 170 2.88 2.64 -19.12
C THR A 170 2.36 1.77 -17.97
N LEU A 171 2.09 0.49 -18.22
CA LEU A 171 1.45 -0.39 -17.23
C LEU A 171 2.26 -0.51 -15.94
N LEU A 172 3.58 -0.63 -16.04
CA LEU A 172 4.43 -0.83 -14.87
C LEU A 172 4.42 0.40 -13.96
N THR A 173 4.55 1.60 -14.53
CA THR A 173 4.44 2.86 -13.77
C THR A 173 3.05 3.04 -13.18
N LEU A 174 2.00 2.70 -13.93
CA LEU A 174 0.63 2.76 -13.41
C LEU A 174 0.44 1.82 -12.22
N SER A 175 1.07 0.64 -12.24
CA SER A 175 0.96 -0.35 -11.17
C SER A 175 1.50 0.12 -9.82
N ASP A 176 2.47 1.04 -9.80
CA ASP A 176 3.04 1.62 -8.57
C ASP A 176 2.03 2.47 -7.78
N HIS A 177 0.95 2.92 -8.43
CA HIS A 177 -0.10 3.74 -7.82
C HIS A 177 -1.34 2.95 -7.40
N LEU A 178 -1.39 1.67 -7.73
CA LEU A 178 -2.55 0.82 -7.48
C LEU A 178 -2.37 -0.03 -6.21
N PRO A 179 -3.48 -0.42 -5.56
CA PRO A 179 -3.46 -1.53 -4.61
C PRO A 179 -2.80 -2.78 -5.23
N GLY A 180 -1.94 -3.46 -4.47
CA GLY A 180 -1.08 -4.54 -5.01
C GLY A 180 -1.82 -5.71 -5.66
N GLU A 181 -3.01 -6.09 -5.18
CA GLU A 181 -3.91 -7.07 -5.80
C GLU A 181 -4.39 -6.62 -7.19
N ALA A 182 -4.70 -5.33 -7.34
CA ALA A 182 -5.13 -4.77 -8.61
C ALA A 182 -3.95 -4.69 -9.59
N ALA A 183 -2.78 -4.26 -9.12
CA ALA A 183 -1.55 -4.25 -9.89
C ALA A 183 -1.19 -5.65 -10.41
N GLU A 184 -1.19 -6.66 -9.54
CA GLU A 184 -0.93 -8.05 -9.89
C GLU A 184 -1.95 -8.57 -10.92
N ALA A 185 -3.24 -8.30 -10.71
CA ALA A 185 -4.28 -8.72 -11.64
C ALA A 185 -4.13 -8.09 -13.02
N LEU A 186 -3.78 -6.80 -13.10
CA LEU A 186 -3.54 -6.12 -14.38
C LEU A 186 -2.30 -6.66 -15.10
N LEU A 187 -1.23 -6.95 -14.38
CA LEU A 187 -0.01 -7.56 -14.94
C LEU A 187 -0.28 -8.98 -15.46
N GLU A 188 -1.03 -9.78 -14.71
CA GLU A 188 -1.43 -11.12 -15.17
C GLU A 188 -2.35 -11.05 -16.40
N LEU A 189 -3.32 -10.13 -16.44
CA LEU A 189 -4.16 -9.92 -17.63
C LEU A 189 -3.33 -9.49 -18.86
N ALA A 190 -2.38 -8.57 -18.67
CA ALA A 190 -1.51 -8.07 -19.74
C ALA A 190 -0.64 -9.18 -20.36
N THR A 191 -0.29 -10.19 -19.57
CA THR A 191 0.48 -11.37 -20.02
C THR A 191 -0.40 -12.52 -20.53
N GLY A 192 -1.71 -12.30 -20.67
CA GLY A 192 -2.67 -13.28 -21.17
C GLY A 192 -3.17 -14.29 -20.13
N GLY A 193 -2.83 -14.09 -18.85
CA GLY A 193 -3.33 -14.89 -17.73
C GLY A 193 -4.77 -14.56 -17.36
N LYS A 194 -5.28 -15.25 -16.32
CA LYS A 194 -6.62 -15.04 -15.78
C LYS A 194 -6.52 -14.87 -14.27
N PRO A 195 -6.54 -13.62 -13.78
CA PRO A 195 -6.40 -13.37 -12.36
C PRO A 195 -7.53 -14.00 -11.58
N ARG A 196 -7.18 -14.39 -10.35
CA ARG A 196 -8.16 -14.80 -9.36
C ARG A 196 -9.06 -13.61 -9.01
N VAL A 197 -10.37 -13.83 -9.07
CA VAL A 197 -11.35 -12.84 -8.61
C VAL A 197 -11.45 -12.94 -7.08
N PRO A 198 -11.27 -11.84 -6.34
CA PRO A 198 -11.48 -11.81 -4.90
C PRO A 198 -12.92 -12.21 -4.52
N PRO A 199 -13.14 -12.77 -3.33
CA PRO A 199 -14.50 -13.01 -2.84
C PRO A 199 -15.27 -11.67 -2.74
N PRO A 200 -16.58 -11.66 -3.03
CA PRO A 200 -17.38 -10.45 -2.94
C PRO A 200 -17.53 -9.95 -1.49
N ALA A 201 -17.79 -8.64 -1.34
CA ALA A 201 -17.88 -7.92 -0.06
C ALA A 201 -18.82 -8.54 1.00
N ALA A 202 -19.85 -9.28 0.55
CA ALA A 202 -20.96 -9.76 1.37
C ALA A 202 -20.54 -10.71 2.51
N ASP A 203 -19.35 -11.28 2.45
CA ASP A 203 -18.87 -12.27 3.43
C ASP A 203 -18.03 -11.66 4.57
N THR A 204 -17.83 -10.33 4.62
CA THR A 204 -16.96 -9.68 5.61
C THR A 204 -17.71 -8.71 6.54
N VAL A 205 -17.47 -8.82 7.85
CA VAL A 205 -18.09 -7.95 8.89
C VAL A 205 -17.47 -6.55 8.87
N SER A 206 -16.17 -6.45 8.53
CA SER A 206 -15.42 -5.21 8.39
C SER A 206 -14.63 -5.19 7.08
N PRO A 207 -14.53 -4.04 6.38
CA PRO A 207 -13.70 -3.89 5.18
C PRO A 207 -12.21 -4.25 5.39
N PHE A 208 -11.73 -4.15 6.64
CA PHE A 208 -10.36 -4.52 7.01
C PHE A 208 -10.14 -6.02 7.17
N ASP A 209 -11.21 -6.81 7.31
CA ASP A 209 -11.14 -8.28 7.46
C ASP A 209 -11.05 -8.98 6.09
N HIS A 210 -11.28 -8.24 5.00
CA HIS A 210 -11.14 -8.76 3.66
C HIS A 210 -9.70 -9.24 3.39
N PRO A 211 -9.48 -10.40 2.74
CA PRO A 211 -8.13 -10.93 2.49
C PRO A 211 -7.19 -9.91 1.83
N ASP A 212 -7.66 -9.17 0.82
CA ASP A 212 -6.85 -8.13 0.18
C ASP A 212 -6.54 -6.95 1.10
N ALA A 213 -7.46 -6.58 2.00
CA ALA A 213 -7.20 -5.55 3.00
C ALA A 213 -6.15 -6.02 4.02
N GLN A 214 -6.16 -7.29 4.40
CA GLN A 214 -5.17 -7.88 5.31
C GLN A 214 -3.75 -7.98 4.70
N ARG A 215 -3.60 -7.82 3.38
CA ARG A 215 -2.29 -7.68 2.72
C ARG A 215 -1.60 -6.37 3.08
N ARG A 216 -2.38 -5.33 3.39
CA ARG A 216 -1.92 -3.95 3.56
C ARG A 216 -2.22 -3.35 4.92
N PHE A 217 -3.19 -3.89 5.66
CA PHE A 217 -3.56 -3.44 6.99
C PHE A 217 -3.39 -4.57 7.99
N ARG A 218 -2.66 -4.28 9.07
CA ARG A 218 -2.50 -5.19 10.20
C ARG A 218 -3.10 -4.57 11.45
N VAL A 219 -3.99 -5.33 12.10
CA VAL A 219 -4.50 -5.01 13.45
C VAL A 219 -3.42 -5.36 14.46
N MET A 220 -3.16 -4.44 15.40
CA MET A 220 -2.30 -4.70 16.55
C MET A 220 -3.18 -4.98 17.76
N SER A 221 -3.24 -6.26 18.13
CA SER A 221 -4.24 -6.80 19.06
C SER A 221 -3.93 -6.43 20.52
N ASN A 222 -2.65 -6.25 20.84
CA ASN A 222 -2.18 -5.84 22.17
C ASN A 222 -0.87 -5.04 22.10
N VAL A 223 -0.45 -4.54 23.26
CA VAL A 223 0.76 -3.73 23.41
C VAL A 223 2.00 -4.59 23.22
N GLU A 224 1.99 -5.86 23.64
CA GLU A 224 3.12 -6.78 23.47
C GLU A 224 3.39 -7.14 22.00
N GLU A 225 2.34 -7.22 21.17
CA GLU A 225 2.44 -7.44 19.72
C GLU A 225 3.05 -6.20 19.06
N LEU A 226 2.65 -5.00 19.47
CA LEU A 226 3.28 -3.78 19.00
C LEU A 226 4.73 -3.69 19.49
N GLN A 227 5.03 -3.97 20.76
CA GLN A 227 6.41 -3.95 21.28
C GLN A 227 7.31 -4.93 20.52
N ARG A 228 6.86 -6.16 20.31
CA ARG A 228 7.59 -7.14 19.50
C ARG A 228 7.75 -6.63 18.06
N ALA A 229 6.71 -6.08 17.44
CA ALA A 229 6.85 -5.46 16.14
C ALA A 229 7.94 -4.37 16.17
N LEU A 230 7.94 -3.48 17.17
CA LEU A 230 8.89 -2.37 17.34
C LEU A 230 10.34 -2.80 17.64
N GLU A 231 10.56 -3.90 18.36
CA GLU A 231 11.88 -4.41 18.74
C GLU A 231 12.61 -5.10 17.57
N PHE A 232 11.87 -5.70 16.64
CA PHE A 232 12.45 -6.34 15.46
C PHE A 232 12.51 -5.38 14.25
N PRO A 233 13.30 -5.71 13.21
CA PRO A 233 13.25 -4.97 11.94
C PRO A 233 11.81 -4.95 11.43
N TRP A 234 11.27 -3.75 11.20
CA TRP A 234 9.99 -3.53 10.53
C TRP A 234 10.13 -3.79 9.03
N GLU A 235 10.72 -4.92 8.68
CA GLU A 235 10.74 -5.34 7.29
C GLU A 235 9.34 -5.85 6.96
N LYS A 236 8.82 -5.43 5.80
CA LYS A 236 7.44 -5.69 5.38
C LYS A 236 7.05 -7.17 5.51
N TRP A 237 7.97 -8.09 5.25
CA TRP A 237 7.75 -9.53 5.35
C TRP A 237 7.56 -10.05 6.79
N ALA A 238 8.06 -9.36 7.81
CA ALA A 238 7.85 -9.72 9.21
C ALA A 238 6.47 -9.26 9.70
N VAL A 239 5.95 -8.17 9.12
CA VAL A 239 4.69 -7.54 9.54
C VAL A 239 3.51 -8.00 8.69
N PHE A 240 3.68 -8.21 7.39
CA PHE A 240 2.61 -8.58 6.47
C PHE A 240 2.89 -9.95 5.87
N LEU A 241 1.83 -10.77 5.81
CA LEU A 241 1.85 -12.09 5.19
C LEU A 241 0.75 -12.13 4.13
N HIS A 242 1.07 -12.62 2.95
CA HIS A 242 0.08 -12.76 1.89
C HIS A 242 -1.04 -13.72 2.34
N PRO A 243 -2.33 -13.47 2.02
CA PRO A 243 -3.43 -14.36 2.42
C PRO A 243 -3.21 -15.82 1.99
N GLU A 244 -2.68 -16.03 0.79
CA GLU A 244 -2.34 -17.38 0.33
C GLU A 244 -1.16 -18.01 1.06
N GLN A 245 -0.31 -17.22 1.71
CA GLN A 245 0.75 -17.72 2.58
C GLN A 245 0.20 -18.01 3.98
N ARG A 246 -0.72 -17.17 4.49
CA ARG A 246 -1.41 -17.34 5.77
C ARG A 246 -2.14 -18.67 5.86
N GLN A 247 -2.81 -19.10 4.78
CA GLN A 247 -3.47 -20.41 4.75
C GLN A 247 -2.51 -21.59 5.01
N TRP A 248 -1.21 -21.45 4.68
CA TRP A 248 -0.19 -22.47 4.96
C TRP A 248 0.41 -22.32 6.36
N VAL A 249 0.36 -21.13 6.93
CA VAL A 249 0.84 -20.85 8.30
C VAL A 249 -0.18 -21.28 9.35
N GLU A 250 -1.46 -21.04 9.14
CA GLU A 250 -2.50 -21.25 10.16
C GLU A 250 -3.13 -22.63 10.11
N ARG A 251 -2.92 -23.38 9.01
CA ARG A 251 -3.49 -24.70 8.82
C ARG A 251 -2.98 -25.71 9.85
N ASP A 252 -3.88 -26.56 10.31
CA ASP A 252 -3.54 -27.72 11.12
C ASP A 252 -2.96 -28.85 10.25
N TYR A 253 -1.79 -29.34 10.66
CA TYR A 253 -1.10 -30.44 10.01
C TYR A 253 -0.95 -31.60 10.99
N ALA A 254 -1.28 -32.81 10.54
CA ALA A 254 -1.14 -34.04 11.34
C ALA A 254 0.31 -34.56 11.42
N GLY A 255 1.31 -33.69 11.23
CA GLY A 255 2.72 -34.04 11.17
C GLY A 255 3.57 -33.00 10.42
N PRO A 256 4.85 -33.31 10.13
CA PRO A 256 5.73 -32.43 9.38
C PRO A 256 5.15 -32.07 8.00
N ALA A 257 5.14 -30.79 7.67
CA ALA A 257 4.65 -30.27 6.39
C ALA A 257 5.79 -29.66 5.57
N ARG A 258 5.74 -29.82 4.24
CA ARG A 258 6.71 -29.23 3.31
C ARG A 258 6.02 -28.19 2.43
N VAL A 259 6.57 -26.97 2.39
CA VAL A 259 6.15 -25.91 1.47
C VAL A 259 7.16 -25.82 0.33
N ALA A 260 6.67 -25.87 -0.92
CA ALA A 260 7.49 -25.83 -2.14
C ALA A 260 7.03 -24.70 -3.08
N GLY A 261 7.94 -24.19 -3.90
CA GLY A 261 7.70 -23.06 -4.82
C GLY A 261 9.01 -22.51 -5.39
N SER A 262 8.93 -21.78 -6.50
CA SER A 262 10.08 -21.16 -7.20
C SER A 262 10.82 -20.15 -6.31
N ALA A 263 12.03 -19.72 -6.72
CA ALA A 263 12.76 -18.68 -6.00
C ALA A 263 11.91 -17.40 -5.86
N GLY A 264 12.00 -16.72 -4.71
CA GLY A 264 11.23 -15.48 -4.47
C GLY A 264 9.81 -15.66 -3.93
N THR A 265 9.23 -16.86 -3.89
CA THR A 265 7.82 -17.07 -3.46
C THR A 265 7.55 -17.03 -1.94
N GLY A 266 8.49 -16.52 -1.15
CA GLY A 266 8.30 -16.33 0.30
C GLY A 266 8.26 -17.61 1.16
N LYS A 267 8.79 -18.75 0.69
CA LYS A 267 8.85 -20.01 1.46
C LYS A 267 9.48 -19.85 2.85
N THR A 268 10.58 -19.11 2.94
CA THR A 268 11.27 -18.83 4.22
C THR A 268 10.38 -18.00 5.14
N ILE A 269 9.65 -17.02 4.58
CA ILE A 269 8.71 -16.18 5.33
C ILE A 269 7.60 -17.05 5.91
N VAL A 270 6.99 -17.94 5.11
CA VAL A 270 5.98 -18.90 5.59
C VAL A 270 6.52 -19.75 6.74
N ALA A 271 7.75 -20.27 6.63
CA ALA A 271 8.35 -21.08 7.69
C ALA A 271 8.56 -20.29 9.00
N LEU A 272 9.05 -19.04 8.91
CA LEU A 272 9.25 -18.16 10.07
C LEU A 272 7.93 -17.79 10.74
N HIS A 273 6.92 -17.40 9.96
CA HIS A 273 5.58 -17.09 10.48
C HIS A 273 4.92 -18.32 11.11
N ARG A 274 5.08 -19.52 10.52
CA ARG A 274 4.60 -20.77 11.14
C ARG A 274 5.29 -21.05 12.46
N ALA A 275 6.60 -20.84 12.56
CA ALA A 275 7.34 -21.03 13.81
C ALA A 275 6.88 -20.06 14.91
N ALA A 276 6.46 -18.84 14.55
CA ALA A 276 5.91 -17.87 15.50
C ALA A 276 4.42 -18.11 15.85
N TYR A 277 3.68 -18.82 14.98
CA TYR A 277 2.28 -19.17 15.19
C TYR A 277 2.08 -20.38 16.11
N LEU A 278 3.01 -21.34 16.06
CA LEU A 278 3.05 -22.52 16.93
C LEU A 278 3.42 -22.16 18.38
#